data_AF-A0A1F7IQ62-F1
#
_entry.id   AF-A0A1F7IQ62-F1
#
_cell.length_a   1.000
_cell.length_b   1.000
_cell.length_c   1.000
_cell.angle_alpha   90.00
_cell.angle_beta   90.00
_cell.angle_gamma   90.00
#
_symmetry.space_group_name_H-M   'P 1'
#
loop_
_entity.id
_entity.type
_entity.pdbx_description
1 polymer ?
#
loop_
_entity_poly.entity_id
_entity_poly.type
_entity_poly.pdbx_seq_one_letter_code
_entity_poly.pdbx_strand_id
1 'polypeptide(L)'
;MEFFLFILFIILLALLRINDNPDRPKEDRQNVDIIFFAKAVKQIKSADEEVKKLQWFDLDKIPPRDQIAFDHGDDLELFMKYIKEKFPIPVLG
;
A
#
# COMPACT_ATOMS: atom_id res chain seq x y z
N MET A 1 -6.61 -18.92 4.05
CA MET A 1 -5.37 -18.65 4.78
C MET A 1 -5.23 -17.14 4.77
N GLU A 2 -5.71 -16.48 5.83
CA GLU A 2 -5.73 -15.02 5.91
C GLU A 2 -4.51 -14.57 6.70
N PHE A 3 -3.57 -13.90 6.03
CA PHE A 3 -2.35 -13.39 6.64
C PHE A 3 -2.46 -11.89 6.79
N PHE A 4 -2.87 -11.43 7.97
CA PHE A 4 -2.71 -10.04 8.36
C PHE A 4 -1.36 -9.87 9.04
N LEU A 5 -0.40 -9.34 8.29
CA LEU A 5 0.94 -9.06 8.78
C LEU A 5 0.94 -7.79 9.66
N PHE A 6 0.50 -7.91 10.92
CA PHE A 6 0.56 -6.82 11.91
C PHE A 6 1.99 -6.64 12.45
N ILE A 7 2.89 -6.12 11.62
CA ILE A 7 4.27 -5.78 12.03
C ILE A 7 4.32 -4.48 12.82
N LEU A 8 3.31 -3.61 12.66
CA LEU A 8 3.32 -2.24 13.17
C LEU A 8 2.20 -2.04 14.18
N PHE A 9 2.52 -1.31 15.25
CA PHE A 9 1.53 -0.66 16.09
C PHE A 9 1.07 0.62 15.39
N ILE A 10 -0.20 0.65 15.01
CA ILE A 10 -0.84 1.74 14.27
C ILE A 10 -1.81 2.50 15.17
N ILE A 11 -1.87 3.82 15.01
CA ILE A 11 -2.79 4.68 15.78
C ILE A 11 -3.84 5.37 14.90
N LEU A 12 -3.74 5.21 13.58
CA LEU A 12 -4.70 5.69 12.60
C LEU A 12 -4.67 4.75 11.41
N LEU A 13 -5.84 4.42 10.87
CA LEU A 13 -6.04 3.64 9.67
C LEU A 13 -7.11 4.34 8.83
N ALA A 14 -6.85 4.54 7.55
CA ALA A 14 -7.78 5.18 6.63
C ALA A 14 -7.76 4.49 5.26
N LEU A 15 -8.94 4.32 4.67
CA LEU A 15 -9.11 3.73 3.35
C LEU A 15 -8.79 4.76 2.28
N LEU A 16 -7.72 4.55 1.52
CA LEU A 16 -7.29 5.44 0.43
C LEU A 16 -8.08 5.20 -0.84
N ARG A 17 -8.19 3.93 -1.24
CA ARG A 17 -8.67 3.53 -2.56
C ARG A 17 -9.29 2.13 -2.51
N ILE A 18 -10.32 1.94 -3.31
CA ILE A 18 -10.77 0.61 -3.77
C ILE A 18 -10.42 0.56 -5.26
N ASN A 19 -9.43 -0.24 -5.62
CA ASN A 19 -8.97 -0.40 -7.00
C ASN A 19 -9.70 -1.61 -7.59
N ASP A 20 -10.81 -1.33 -8.27
CA ASP A 20 -11.71 -2.30 -8.90
C ASP A 20 -11.62 -2.31 -10.43
N ASN A 21 -10.62 -1.61 -11.01
CA ASN A 21 -10.43 -1.55 -12.44
C ASN A 21 -10.26 -2.96 -13.04
N PRO A 22 -11.11 -3.38 -13.99
CA PRO A 22 -10.99 -4.70 -14.62
C PRO A 22 -9.73 -4.83 -15.49
N ASP A 23 -9.13 -3.72 -15.92
CA ASP A 23 -7.96 -3.68 -16.80
C ASP A 23 -6.64 -3.49 -16.01
N ARG A 24 -6.57 -4.01 -14.78
CA ARG A 24 -5.34 -3.95 -13.97
C ARG A 24 -4.20 -4.72 -14.64
N PRO A 25 -2.99 -4.12 -14.71
CA PRO A 25 -1.87 -4.73 -15.43
C PRO A 25 -1.35 -5.96 -14.68
N LYS A 26 -0.85 -6.94 -15.44
CA LYS A 26 -0.10 -8.11 -14.92
C LYS A 26 -0.90 -9.08 -14.03
N GLU A 27 -2.23 -9.08 -14.16
CA GLU A 27 -3.11 -10.04 -13.47
C GLU A 27 -3.77 -10.99 -14.47
N ASP A 28 -4.00 -12.24 -14.06
CA ASP A 28 -4.71 -13.26 -14.84
C ASP A 28 -6.20 -13.37 -14.45
N ARG A 29 -6.63 -12.55 -13.47
CA ARG A 29 -7.96 -12.54 -12.87
C ARG A 29 -8.37 -11.10 -12.53
N GLN A 30 -9.66 -10.94 -12.25
CA GLN A 30 -10.15 -9.70 -11.67
C GLN A 30 -9.85 -9.67 -10.17
N ASN A 31 -8.80 -8.94 -9.79
CA ASN A 31 -8.46 -8.67 -8.40
C ASN A 31 -8.95 -7.27 -8.01
N VAL A 32 -9.60 -7.16 -6.85
CA VAL A 32 -10.03 -5.89 -6.26
C VAL A 32 -9.16 -5.63 -5.03
N ASP A 33 -8.40 -4.52 -5.05
CA ASP A 33 -7.56 -4.14 -3.93
C ASP A 33 -8.27 -3.12 -3.04
N ILE A 34 -8.14 -3.29 -1.73
CA ILE A 34 -8.62 -2.35 -0.72
C ILE A 34 -7.39 -1.75 -0.04
N ILE A 35 -7.01 -0.54 -0.47
CA ILE A 35 -5.75 0.08 -0.10
C ILE A 35 -5.96 1.00 1.09
N PHE A 36 -5.25 0.74 2.18
CA PHE A 36 -5.24 1.57 3.37
C PHE A 36 -3.89 2.26 3.55
N PHE A 37 -3.90 3.46 4.14
CA PHE A 37 -2.71 4.03 4.77
C PHE A 37 -2.91 4.13 6.27
N ALA A 38 -1.80 4.06 7.01
CA ALA A 38 -1.83 4.07 8.47
C ALA A 38 -0.74 4.96 9.05
N LYS A 39 -1.00 5.51 10.24
CA LYS A 39 0.05 6.10 11.08
C LYS A 39 0.63 5.02 11.97
N ALA A 40 1.74 4.44 11.55
CA ALA A 40 2.53 3.53 12.34
C ALA A 40 3.44 4.31 13.30
N VAL A 41 3.48 3.91 14.58
CA VAL A 41 4.32 4.59 15.60
C VAL A 41 5.39 3.69 16.19
N LYS A 42 5.28 2.36 16.01
CA LYS A 42 6.27 1.41 16.48
C LYS A 42 6.21 0.12 15.67
N GLN A 43 7.37 -0.39 15.28
CA GLN A 43 7.49 -1.76 14.80
C GLN A 43 7.52 -2.72 15.99
N ILE A 44 6.61 -3.70 16.00
CA ILE A 44 6.43 -4.64 17.12
C ILE A 44 6.84 -6.07 16.77
N LYS A 45 7.05 -6.38 15.49
CA LYS A 45 7.52 -7.70 15.01
C LYS A 45 8.55 -7.53 13.89
N SER A 46 9.24 -8.62 13.58
CA SER A 46 10.12 -8.73 12.42
C SER A 46 9.41 -9.47 11.28
N ALA A 47 10.01 -9.45 10.10
CA ALA A 47 9.64 -10.31 8.99
C ALA A 47 9.58 -11.79 9.41
N ASP A 48 8.61 -12.53 8.87
CA ASP A 48 8.48 -13.97 9.01
C ASP A 48 8.89 -14.68 7.71
N GLU A 49 8.49 -15.94 7.55
CA GLU A 49 8.84 -16.77 6.40
C GLU A 49 8.31 -16.25 5.06
N GLU A 50 7.30 -15.38 5.05
CA GLU A 50 6.77 -14.77 3.82
C GLU A 50 7.59 -13.56 3.37
N VAL A 51 8.39 -12.97 4.25
CA VAL A 51 9.10 -11.71 3.98
C VAL A 51 10.61 -11.89 4.05
N LYS A 52 11.26 -11.95 2.88
CA LYS A 52 12.74 -12.06 2.80
C LYS A 52 13.47 -10.83 3.32
N LYS A 53 12.90 -9.63 3.14
CA LYS A 53 13.48 -8.36 3.58
C LYS A 53 12.38 -7.34 3.88
N LEU A 54 12.50 -6.67 5.01
CA LEU A 54 11.65 -5.55 5.41
C LEU A 54 12.52 -4.34 5.70
N GLN A 55 12.15 -3.17 5.18
CA GLN A 55 12.87 -1.93 5.42
C GLN A 55 11.92 -0.72 5.32
N TRP A 56 12.29 0.35 6.01
CA TRP A 56 11.66 1.66 5.86
C TRP A 56 12.36 2.44 4.75
N PHE A 57 11.58 3.17 3.96
CA PHE A 57 12.09 4.11 2.97
C PHE A 57 11.66 5.52 3.36
N ASP A 58 12.56 6.49 3.14
CA ASP A 58 12.14 7.88 3.11
C ASP A 58 11.17 8.07 1.92
N LEU A 59 10.17 8.94 2.07
CA LEU A 59 9.14 9.15 1.04
C LEU A 59 9.69 9.69 -0.29
N ASP A 60 10.86 10.32 -0.26
CA ASP A 60 11.59 10.81 -1.44
C ASP A 60 12.59 9.79 -2.02
N LYS A 61 12.71 8.60 -1.40
CA LYS A 61 13.63 7.52 -1.79
C LYS A 61 12.91 6.19 -2.01
N ILE A 62 11.64 6.25 -2.40
CA ILE A 62 10.86 5.08 -2.76
C ILE A 62 11.45 4.47 -4.05
N PRO A 63 11.51 3.13 -4.19
CA PRO A 63 11.95 2.50 -5.43
C PRO A 63 11.14 2.99 -6.65
N PRO A 64 11.75 3.00 -7.85
CA PRO A 64 11.04 3.27 -9.09
C PRO A 64 9.81 2.36 -9.28
N ARG A 65 8.76 2.88 -9.92
CA ARG A 65 7.46 2.20 -10.13
C ARG A 65 7.61 0.81 -10.78
N ASP A 66 8.52 0.65 -11.72
CA ASP A 66 8.78 -0.61 -12.41
C ASP A 66 9.47 -1.69 -11.55
N GLN A 67 10.04 -1.29 -10.40
CA GLN A 67 10.63 -2.18 -9.40
C GLN A 67 9.67 -2.55 -8.27
N ILE A 68 8.45 -1.99 -8.29
CA ILE A 68 7.40 -2.27 -7.32
C ILE A 68 6.46 -3.32 -7.92
N ALA A 69 6.04 -4.28 -7.10
CA ALA A 69 5.16 -5.36 -7.52
C ALA A 69 3.78 -4.85 -7.95
N PHE A 70 3.16 -5.56 -8.90
CA PHE A 70 1.83 -5.26 -9.43
C PHE A 70 1.71 -3.80 -9.90
N ASP A 71 0.70 -3.10 -9.40
CA ASP A 71 0.41 -1.68 -9.59
C ASP A 71 0.54 -0.89 -8.28
N HIS A 72 1.20 -1.44 -7.24
CA HIS A 72 1.32 -0.76 -5.94
C HIS A 72 2.10 0.57 -6.01
N GLY A 73 2.90 0.78 -7.07
CA GLY A 73 3.55 2.07 -7.32
C GLY A 73 2.53 3.20 -7.54
N ASP A 74 1.41 2.90 -8.19
CA ASP A 74 0.33 3.84 -8.50
C ASP A 74 -0.37 4.26 -7.21
N ASP A 75 -0.55 3.32 -6.29
CA ASP A 75 -1.15 3.58 -4.98
C ASP A 75 -0.25 4.46 -4.11
N LEU A 76 1.08 4.28 -4.19
CA LEU A 76 2.04 5.17 -3.53
C LEU A 76 2.00 6.57 -4.12
N GLU A 77 1.97 6.73 -5.45
CA GLU A 77 1.81 8.03 -6.10
C GLU A 77 0.49 8.71 -5.69
N LEU A 78 -0.61 7.96 -5.62
CA LEU A 78 -1.90 8.45 -5.16
C LEU A 78 -1.84 8.92 -3.70
N PHE A 79 -1.19 8.16 -2.82
CA PHE A 79 -0.97 8.56 -1.44
C PHE A 79 -0.13 9.84 -1.36
N MET A 80 0.96 9.93 -2.15
CA MET A 80 1.83 11.11 -2.22
C MET A 80 1.10 12.35 -2.75
N LYS A 81 0.09 12.17 -3.60
CA LYS A 81 -0.82 13.23 -4.01
C LYS A 81 -1.78 13.61 -2.89
N TYR A 82 -2.39 12.63 -2.22
CA TYR A 82 -3.31 12.85 -1.10
C TYR A 82 -2.65 13.62 0.05
N ILE A 83 -1.39 13.33 0.39
CA ILE A 83 -0.71 14.08 1.46
C ILE A 83 -0.54 15.57 1.14
N LYS A 84 -0.49 15.95 -0.15
CA LYS A 84 -0.36 17.34 -0.62
C LYS A 84 -1.72 18.03 -0.76
N GLU A 85 -2.68 17.34 -1.37
CA GLU A 85 -3.94 17.95 -1.82
C GLU A 85 -5.14 17.66 -0.90
N LYS A 86 -5.10 16.59 -0.10
CA LYS A 86 -6.16 16.19 0.84
C LYS A 86 -7.56 16.07 0.18
N PHE A 87 -7.62 15.45 -0.99
CA PHE A 87 -8.88 15.16 -1.68
C PHE A 87 -9.74 14.09 -0.94
N PRO A 88 -11.05 13.99 -1.23
CA PRO A 88 -11.92 13.00 -0.61
C PRO A 88 -11.50 11.55 -0.91
N ILE A 89 -11.60 10.69 0.10
CA ILE A 89 -11.28 9.26 0.03
C ILE A 89 -12.50 8.43 0.50
N PRO A 90 -12.69 7.20 -0.01
CA PRO A 90 -11.81 6.47 -0.93
C PRO A 90 -11.93 6.93 -2.38
N VAL A 91 -10.84 6.78 -3.14
CA VAL A 91 -10.85 6.84 -4.61
C VAL A 91 -11.35 5.50 -5.15
N LEU A 92 -12.16 5.52 -6.21
CA LEU A 92 -12.65 4.34 -6.91
C LEU A 92 -12.04 4.26 -8.31
N GLY A 93 -11.92 3.03 -8.84
CA GLY A 93 -11.22 2.73 -10.09
C GLY A 93 -9.73 2.54 -9.89
#